data_AF-A3VGC4-F1
#
_entry.id   AF-A3VGC4-F1
#
_cell.length_a   1.000
_cell.length_b   1.000
_cell.length_c   1.000
_cell.angle_alpha   90.00
_cell.angle_beta   90.00
_cell.angle_gamma   90.00
#
_symmetry.space_group_name_H-M   'P 1'
#
loop_
_entity.id
_entity.type
_entity.pdbx_description
1 polymer ?
#
loop_
_entity_poly.entity_id
_entity_poly.type
_entity_poly.pdbx_seq_one_letter_code
_entity_poly.pdbx_strand_id
1 'polypeptide(L)'
;MLEETGWRIARPRRLGVFKRFAYMPEYDLWAEKICTIFVAHPVRQLHAPTEPGHEAIWADTRLAVSLLANVGDQVFLADFLSGALPR
;
A
#
# COMPACT_ATOMS: atom_id res chain seq x y z
N MET A 1 1.65 4.08 -7.22
CA MET A 1 1.31 5.35 -6.55
C MET A 1 0.72 6.38 -7.50
N LEU A 2 1.47 7.02 -8.43
CA LEU A 2 0.89 8.09 -9.26
C LEU A 2 -0.26 7.61 -10.14
N GLU A 3 -0.13 6.46 -10.78
CA GLU A 3 -1.17 5.89 -11.68
C GLU A 3 -2.45 5.51 -10.92
N GLU A 4 -2.31 4.86 -9.77
CA GLU A 4 -3.44 4.39 -8.93
C GLU A 4 -4.08 5.48 -8.07
N THR A 5 -3.38 6.58 -7.74
CA THR A 5 -3.88 7.59 -6.79
C THR A 5 -3.95 8.99 -7.37
N GLY A 6 -3.14 9.28 -8.39
CA GLY A 6 -2.92 10.64 -8.91
C GLY A 6 -2.04 11.54 -8.05
N TRP A 7 -1.43 11.02 -6.97
CA TRP A 7 -0.58 11.80 -6.07
C TRP A 7 0.91 11.60 -6.33
N ARG A 8 1.67 12.70 -6.27
CA ARG A 8 3.11 12.65 -6.05
C ARG A 8 3.40 12.50 -4.56
N ILE A 9 4.44 11.72 -4.26
CA ILE A 9 4.94 11.50 -2.90
C ILE A 9 6.36 12.05 -2.72
N ALA A 10 6.74 12.31 -1.48
CA ALA A 10 8.10 12.68 -1.07
C ALA A 10 8.53 11.91 0.18
N ARG A 11 9.84 11.91 0.44
CA ARG A 11 10.49 11.27 1.59
C ARG A 11 10.08 9.79 1.77
N PRO A 12 10.15 8.96 0.71
CA PRO A 12 9.87 7.54 0.87
C PRO A 12 10.89 6.91 1.82
N ARG A 13 10.41 6.20 2.84
CA ARG A 13 11.21 5.45 3.79
C ARG A 13 10.75 4.01 3.78
N ARG A 14 11.69 3.09 3.54
CA ARG A 14 11.41 1.66 3.49
C ARG A 14 11.09 1.16 4.89
N LEU A 15 9.94 0.52 5.05
CA LEU A 15 9.53 -0.13 6.29
C LEU A 15 9.94 -1.61 6.32
N GLY A 16 9.89 -2.28 5.17
CA GLY A 16 10.26 -3.69 5.10
C GLY A 16 9.83 -4.36 3.80
N VAL A 17 9.76 -5.68 3.85
CA VAL A 17 9.32 -6.54 2.75
C VAL A 17 8.57 -7.74 3.33
N PHE A 18 7.51 -8.19 2.67
CA PHE A 18 6.90 -9.49 2.94
C PHE A 18 6.68 -10.24 1.63
N LYS A 19 6.45 -11.55 1.77
CA LYS A 19 6.05 -12.41 0.67
C LYS A 19 4.72 -13.09 0.97
N ARG A 20 3.94 -13.33 -0.08
CA ARG A 20 2.74 -14.17 -0.03
C ARG A 20 2.67 -15.06 -1.25
N PHE A 21 2.13 -16.26 -1.10
CA PHE A 21 1.83 -17.15 -2.23
C PHE A 21 0.39 -16.89 -2.68
N ALA A 22 0.20 -16.70 -3.99
CA ALA A 22 -1.12 -16.42 -4.56
C ALA A 22 -1.23 -17.03 -5.96
N TYR A 23 -2.42 -17.55 -6.26
CA TYR A 23 -2.80 -17.82 -7.64
C TYR A 23 -3.06 -16.49 -8.36
N MET A 24 -2.56 -16.37 -9.59
CA MET A 24 -2.70 -15.21 -10.47
C MET A 24 -3.55 -15.62 -11.67
N PRO A 25 -4.89 -15.43 -11.62
CA PRO A 25 -5.81 -15.87 -12.67
C PRO A 25 -5.47 -15.29 -14.04
N GLU A 26 -4.92 -14.08 -14.09
CA GLU A 26 -4.51 -13.41 -15.33
C GLU A 26 -3.37 -14.13 -16.06
N TYR A 27 -2.63 -14.99 -15.35
CA TYR A 27 -1.51 -15.78 -15.88
C TYR A 27 -1.70 -17.30 -15.71
N ASP A 28 -2.84 -17.75 -15.18
CA ASP A 28 -3.14 -19.15 -14.84
C ASP A 28 -1.99 -19.88 -14.10
N LEU A 29 -1.44 -19.25 -13.07
CA LEU A 29 -0.31 -19.81 -12.31
C LEU A 29 -0.31 -19.46 -10.83
N TRP A 30 0.42 -20.27 -10.06
CA TRP A 30 0.77 -19.96 -8.67
C TRP A 30 2.10 -19.22 -8.61
N ALA A 31 2.13 -18.09 -7.90
CA ALA A 31 3.32 -17.27 -7.76
C ALA A 31 3.61 -16.86 -6.32
N GLU A 32 4.88 -16.61 -6.06
CA GLU A 32 5.35 -15.86 -4.90
C GLU A 32 5.28 -14.36 -5.22
N LYS A 33 4.37 -13.63 -4.58
CA LYS A 33 4.29 -12.17 -4.64
C LYS A 33 5.14 -11.57 -3.53
N ILE A 34 6.19 -10.86 -3.90
CA ILE A 34 7.08 -10.12 -3.00
C ILE A 34 6.66 -8.65 -3.01
N CYS A 35 6.35 -8.10 -1.84
CA CYS A 35 5.91 -6.71 -1.69
C CYS A 35 6.86 -5.94 -0.77
N THR A 36 7.39 -4.82 -1.26
CA THR A 36 8.23 -3.91 -0.47
C THR A 36 7.41 -2.72 -0.01
N ILE A 37 7.37 -2.48 1.29
CA ILE A 37 6.51 -1.47 1.90
C ILE A 37 7.31 -0.22 2.25
N PHE A 38 6.72 0.92 1.92
CA PHE A 38 7.26 2.24 2.20
C PHE A 38 6.21 3.11 2.90
N VAL A 39 6.67 3.99 3.79
CA VAL A 39 5.92 5.17 4.21
C VAL A 39 6.42 6.38 3.44
N ALA A 40 5.52 7.29 3.05
CA ALA A 40 5.88 8.51 2.35
C ALA A 40 4.89 9.64 2.67
N HIS A 41 5.29 10.87 2.36
CA HIS A 41 4.43 12.04 2.48
C HIS A 41 3.72 12.31 1.15
N PRO A 42 2.39 12.45 1.13
CA PRO A 42 1.67 12.96 -0.04
C PRO A 42 2.01 14.44 -0.22
N VAL A 43 2.27 14.87 -1.47
CA VAL A 43 2.70 16.26 -1.76
C VAL A 43 1.65 17.02 -2.56
N ARG A 44 1.27 16.50 -3.73
CA ARG A 44 0.33 17.15 -4.63
C ARG A 44 -0.42 16.12 -5.45
N GLN A 45 -1.74 16.29 -5.54
CA GLN A 45 -2.58 15.59 -6.51
C GLN A 45 -2.43 16.26 -7.88
N LEU A 46 -2.06 15.47 -8.89
CA LEU A 46 -1.95 15.93 -10.28
C LEU A 46 -3.21 15.64 -11.07
N HIS A 47 -3.88 14.52 -10.79
CA HIS A 47 -5.09 14.06 -11.48
C HIS A 47 -5.86 13.07 -10.58
N ALA A 48 -7.02 12.61 -11.04
CA ALA A 48 -7.69 11.43 -10.48
C ALA A 48 -6.93 10.14 -10.88
N PRO A 49 -7.14 8.98 -10.22
CA PRO A 49 -6.56 7.71 -10.65
C PRO A 49 -6.75 7.46 -12.15
N THR A 50 -5.68 7.05 -12.82
CA THR A 50 -5.70 6.72 -14.26
C THR A 50 -5.79 5.22 -14.51
N GLU A 51 -5.38 4.41 -13.54
CA GLU A 51 -5.53 2.97 -13.61
C GLU A 51 -6.98 2.55 -13.26
N PRO A 52 -7.66 1.75 -14.10
CA PRO A 52 -9.02 1.28 -13.83
C PRO A 52 -9.13 0.54 -12.49
N GLY A 53 -10.27 0.68 -11.83
CA GLY A 53 -10.56 -0.03 -10.57
C GLY A 53 -9.88 0.57 -9.33
N HIS A 54 -9.21 1.72 -9.44
CA HIS A 54 -8.55 2.38 -8.33
C HIS A 54 -9.26 3.66 -7.90
N GLU A 55 -9.32 3.88 -6.59
CA GLU A 55 -9.82 5.09 -5.96
C GLU A 55 -8.88 5.52 -4.83
N ALA A 56 -8.56 6.80 -4.76
CA ALA A 56 -7.81 7.37 -3.65
C ALA A 56 -8.76 7.82 -2.53
N ILE A 57 -8.80 7.06 -1.44
CA ILE A 57 -9.60 7.39 -0.25
C ILE A 57 -8.73 7.92 0.88
N TRP A 58 -9.27 8.86 1.64
CA TRP A 58 -8.68 9.32 2.90
C TRP A 58 -9.48 8.75 4.05
N ALA A 59 -8.82 8.01 4.94
CA ALA A 59 -9.46 7.33 6.07
C ALA A 59 -8.73 7.65 7.38
N ASP A 60 -9.45 7.55 8.49
CA ASP A 60 -8.84 7.50 9.82
C ASP A 60 -7.86 6.32 9.91
N THR A 61 -6.75 6.50 10.61
CA THR A 61 -5.67 5.50 10.64
C THR A 61 -6.11 4.17 11.27
N ARG A 62 -7.05 4.18 12.21
CA ARG A 62 -7.57 2.95 12.81
C ARG A 62 -8.50 2.22 11.86
N LEU A 63 -9.32 2.96 11.10
CA LEU A 63 -10.17 2.40 10.06
C LEU A 63 -9.34 1.86 8.89
N ALA A 64 -8.25 2.55 8.52
CA ALA A 64 -7.41 2.16 7.40
C ALA A 64 -6.84 0.73 7.55
N VAL A 65 -6.52 0.30 8.77
CA VAL A 65 -6.05 -1.07 9.02
C VAL A 65 -7.10 -2.11 8.61
N SER A 66 -8.38 -1.90 8.88
CA SER A 66 -9.42 -2.87 8.51
C SER A 66 -9.86 -2.78 7.05
N LEU A 67 -9.59 -1.67 6.36
CA LEU A 67 -9.89 -1.49 4.93
C LEU A 67 -8.89 -2.22 4.01
N LEU A 68 -7.67 -2.46 4.48
CA LEU A 68 -6.64 -3.14 3.69
C LEU A 68 -7.02 -4.61 3.51
N ALA A 69 -7.13 -5.06 2.25
CA ALA A 69 -7.52 -6.44 1.93
C ALA A 69 -6.42 -7.49 2.21
N ASN A 70 -5.17 -7.06 2.31
CA ASN A 70 -4.02 -7.93 2.46
C ASN A 70 -3.44 -7.84 3.88
N VAL A 71 -3.41 -8.98 4.58
CA VAL A 71 -2.94 -9.09 5.97
C VAL A 71 -1.52 -8.55 6.15
N GLY A 72 -0.63 -8.74 5.17
CA GLY A 72 0.72 -8.17 5.22
C GLY A 72 0.71 -6.65 5.36
N ASP A 73 -0.14 -5.98 4.59
CA ASP A 73 -0.26 -4.51 4.62
C ASP A 73 -0.90 -4.05 5.95
N GLN A 74 -1.89 -4.80 6.45
CA GLN A 74 -2.51 -4.54 7.76
C GLN A 74 -1.49 -4.55 8.89
N VAL A 75 -0.63 -5.57 8.94
CA VAL A 75 0.42 -5.72 9.96
C VAL A 75 1.42 -4.57 9.88
N PHE A 76 1.91 -4.24 8.67
CA PHE A 76 2.84 -3.12 8.50
C PHE A 76 2.24 -1.78 8.93
N LEU A 77 0.97 -1.52 8.59
CA LEU A 77 0.30 -0.29 9.03
C LEU A 77 0.11 -0.27 10.55
N ALA A 78 -0.34 -1.38 11.15
CA ALA A 78 -0.53 -1.48 12.60
C ALA A 78 0.79 -1.25 13.37
N ASP A 79 1.89 -1.87 12.93
CA ASP A 79 3.21 -1.72 13.54
C ASP A 79 3.78 -0.32 13.38
N PHE A 80 3.53 0.33 12.24
CA PHE A 80 3.90 1.73 12.02
C PHE A 80 3.14 2.68 12.95
N LEU A 81 1.84 2.45 13.12
CA LEU A 81 0.99 3.27 13.99
C LEU A 81 1.35 3.08 15.47
N SER A 82 1.65 1.86 15.90
CA SER A 82 2.05 1.53 17.28
C SER A 82 3.46 2.05 17.63
N GLY A 83 4.29 2.36 16.63
CA GLY A 83 5.67 2.81 16.81
C GLY A 83 6.69 1.67 16.86
N ALA A 84 6.29 0.44 16.57
CA ALA A 84 7.20 -0.69 16.38
C ALA A 84 8.08 -0.52 15.12
N LEU A 85 7.61 0.24 14.14
CA LEU A 85 8.38 0.62 12.96
C LEU A 85 8.79 2.12 12.96
N PRO A 86 9.89 2.49 12.27
CA PRO A 86 10.38 3.86 12.25
C PRO A 86 9.40 4.84 11.59
N ARG A 87 9.04 5.91 12.31
CA ARG A 87 8.27 7.07 11.79
C ARG A 87 9.11 8.01 10.96
#